data_AF-A0A9D6HPB6-F1
#
_entry.id   AF-A0A9D6HPB6-F1
#
_cell.length_a   1.000
_cell.length_b   1.000
_cell.length_c   1.000
_cell.angle_alpha   90.00
_cell.angle_beta   90.00
_cell.angle_gamma   90.00
#
_symmetry.space_group_name_H-M   'P 1'
#
loop_
_entity.id
_entity.type
_entity.pdbx_description
1 polymer ?
#
loop_
_entity_poly.entity_id
_entity_poly.type
_entity_poly.pdbx_seq_one_letter_code
_entity_poly.pdbx_strand_id
1 'polypeptide(L)'
;ARVIWERFPKFVLGFLIASAVFSFVLDGALVSATKGTLGAARTLWFALAFTCIGLETRFTELVKMEGGRPAGAFLIAQGVNVIWTLILAFVLFGGILFAAPVLR
;
A
#
# COMPACT_ATOMS: atom_id res chain seq x y z
N ALA A 1 5.04 -15.40 -21.75
CA ALA A 1 5.84 -14.18 -21.49
C ALA A 1 5.05 -12.88 -21.75
N ARG A 2 4.47 -12.66 -22.94
CA ARG A 2 3.77 -11.40 -23.29
C ARG A 2 2.59 -11.01 -22.37
N VAL A 3 1.73 -11.96 -22.03
CA VAL A 3 0.56 -11.72 -21.14
C VAL A 3 0.97 -11.27 -19.74
N ILE A 4 2.09 -11.79 -19.22
CA ILE A 4 2.62 -11.38 -17.90
C ILE A 4 3.09 -9.92 -17.98
N TRP A 5 3.83 -9.55 -19.03
CA TRP A 5 4.31 -8.18 -19.22
C TRP A 5 3.19 -7.15 -19.39
N GLU A 6 2.08 -7.54 -20.02
CA GLU A 6 0.90 -6.67 -20.21
C GLU A 6 0.16 -6.42 -18.90
N ARG A 7 0.09 -7.42 -18.01
CA ARG A 7 -0.61 -7.32 -16.72
C ARG A 7 0.29 -6.82 -15.58
N PHE A 8 1.62 -6.94 -15.74
CA PHE A 8 2.54 -6.57 -14.70
C PHE A 8 2.58 -5.04 -14.51
N PRO A 9 2.42 -4.55 -13.28
CA PRO A 9 2.51 -3.12 -12.99
C PRO A 9 3.93 -2.62 -13.21
N LYS A 10 4.16 -1.96 -14.36
CA LYS A 10 5.48 -1.49 -14.81
C LYS A 10 6.14 -0.51 -13.84
N PHE A 11 5.36 0.21 -13.01
CA PHE A 11 5.89 1.10 -11.97
C PHE A 11 6.77 0.36 -10.94
N VAL A 12 6.55 -0.96 -10.75
CA VAL A 12 7.35 -1.78 -9.83
C VAL A 12 8.80 -1.87 -10.28
N LEU A 13 9.08 -1.92 -11.59
CA LEU A 13 10.46 -1.91 -12.09
C LEU A 13 11.16 -0.59 -11.77
N GLY A 14 10.45 0.54 -11.94
CA GLY A 14 10.97 1.85 -11.55
C GLY A 14 11.25 1.92 -10.05
N PHE A 15 10.35 1.39 -9.20
CA PHE A 15 10.56 1.30 -7.76
C PHE A 15 11.78 0.45 -7.40
N LEU A 16 11.98 -0.70 -8.05
CA LEU A 16 13.15 -1.57 -7.82
C LEU A 16 14.45 -0.88 -8.19
N ILE A 17 14.51 -0.21 -9.35
CA ILE A 17 15.70 0.52 -9.80
C ILE A 17 16.00 1.67 -8.84
N ALA A 18 15.00 2.48 -8.49
CA ALA A 18 15.16 3.56 -7.55
C ALA A 18 15.64 3.05 -6.18
N SER A 19 15.07 1.94 -5.69
CA SER A 19 15.49 1.34 -4.43
C SER A 19 16.96 0.92 -4.46
N ALA A 20 17.42 0.27 -5.54
CA ALA A 20 18.82 -0.11 -5.69
C ALA A 20 19.75 1.11 -5.73
N VAL A 21 19.38 2.18 -6.43
CA VAL A 21 20.16 3.43 -6.47
C VAL A 21 20.27 4.06 -5.09
N PHE A 22 19.16 4.20 -4.37
CA PHE A 22 19.15 4.77 -3.01
C PHE A 22 19.85 3.88 -1.98
N SER A 23 19.90 2.56 -2.18
CA SER A 23 20.55 1.62 -1.26
C SER A 23 22.06 1.47 -1.48
N PHE A 24 22.54 1.53 -2.73
CA PHE A 24 23.92 1.16 -3.06
C PHE A 24 24.75 2.26 -3.74
N VAL A 25 24.11 3.25 -4.36
CA VAL A 25 24.81 4.25 -5.18
C VAL A 25 24.91 5.59 -4.49
N LEU A 26 23.84 6.02 -3.79
CA LEU A 26 23.80 7.32 -3.14
C LEU A 26 24.44 7.31 -1.76
N ASP A 27 25.12 8.41 -1.43
CA ASP A 27 25.70 8.61 -0.10
C ASP A 27 24.62 8.74 0.98
N GLY A 28 24.90 8.19 2.17
CA GLY A 28 23.96 8.17 3.29
C GLY A 28 23.57 9.56 3.79
N ALA A 29 24.47 10.56 3.71
CA ALA A 29 24.16 11.92 4.12
C ALA A 29 23.16 12.57 3.16
N LEU A 30 23.31 12.34 1.84
CA LEU A 30 22.40 12.82 0.82
C LEU A 30 21.01 12.19 0.95
N VAL A 31 20.95 10.88 1.21
CA VAL A 31 19.68 10.17 1.45
C VAL A 31 18.98 10.72 2.68
N SER A 32 19.71 10.93 3.78
CA SER A 32 19.16 11.51 5.01
C SER A 32 18.62 12.93 4.78
N ALA A 33 19.38 13.78 4.08
CA ALA A 33 18.99 15.16 3.79
C ALA A 33 17.72 15.26 2.91
N THR A 34 17.52 14.31 2.00
CA THR A 34 16.38 14.32 1.05
C THR A 34 15.15 13.56 1.55
N LYS A 35 15.30 12.69 2.56
CA LYS A 35 14.23 11.83 3.07
C LYS A 35 12.99 12.61 3.52
N GLY A 36 13.19 13.75 4.19
CA GLY A 36 12.08 14.60 4.67
C GLY A 36 11.27 15.18 3.51
N THR A 37 11.95 15.78 2.54
CA THR A 37 11.31 16.39 1.36
C THR A 37 10.60 15.36 0.49
N LEU A 38 11.24 14.21 0.23
CA LEU A 38 10.61 13.12 -0.53
C LEU A 38 9.42 12.51 0.22
N GLY A 39 9.50 12.42 1.55
CA GLY A 39 8.38 12.00 2.40
C GLY A 39 7.19 12.96 2.30
N ALA A 40 7.44 14.27 2.37
CA ALA A 40 6.40 15.29 2.22
C ALA A 40 5.76 15.26 0.82
N ALA A 41 6.57 15.18 -0.25
CA ALA A 41 6.09 15.05 -1.62
C ALA A 41 5.23 13.79 -1.81
N ARG A 42 5.66 12.65 -1.26
CA ARG A 42 4.89 11.41 -1.25
C ARG A 42 3.53 11.60 -0.59
N THR A 43 3.49 12.20 0.60
CA THR A 43 2.24 12.46 1.32
C THR A 43 1.31 13.37 0.52
N LEU A 44 1.83 14.44 -0.06
CA LEU A 44 1.05 15.36 -0.89
C LEU A 44 0.49 14.66 -2.13
N TRP A 45 1.28 13.86 -2.84
CA TRP A 45 0.81 13.12 -4.01
C TRP A 45 -0.24 12.07 -3.66
N PHE A 46 -0.10 11.36 -2.53
CA PHE A 46 -1.15 10.46 -2.06
C PHE A 46 -2.42 11.21 -1.68
N ALA A 47 -2.30 12.34 -0.99
CA ALA A 47 -3.46 13.16 -0.65
C ALA A 47 -4.20 13.61 -1.91
N LEU A 48 -3.48 14.15 -2.91
CA LEU A 48 -4.07 14.55 -4.19
C LEU A 48 -4.72 13.36 -4.92
N ALA A 49 -4.06 12.21 -4.97
CA ALA A 49 -4.62 11.02 -5.60
C ALA A 49 -5.93 10.58 -4.93
N PHE A 50 -5.97 10.53 -3.59
CA PHE A 50 -7.19 10.17 -2.87
C PHE A 50 -8.28 11.24 -3.00
N THR A 51 -7.93 12.52 -3.06
CA THR A 51 -8.89 13.59 -3.35
C THR A 51 -9.49 13.41 -4.74
N CYS A 52 -8.69 13.18 -5.78
CA CYS A 52 -9.18 12.95 -7.14
C CYS A 52 -10.07 11.71 -7.22
N ILE A 53 -9.66 10.59 -6.61
CA ILE A 53 -10.48 9.37 -6.54
C ILE A 53 -11.81 9.68 -5.85
N GLY A 54 -11.80 10.40 -4.73
CA GLY A 54 -13.01 10.77 -4.00
C GLY A 54 -13.96 11.67 -4.80
N LEU A 55 -13.42 12.61 -5.59
CA LEU A 55 -14.21 13.50 -6.45
C LEU A 55 -14.82 12.77 -7.66
N GLU A 56 -14.11 11.79 -8.23
CA GLU A 56 -14.59 10.98 -9.36
C GLU A 56 -15.58 9.89 -8.91
N THR A 57 -15.45 9.40 -7.67
CA THR A 57 -16.26 8.31 -7.14
C THR A 57 -17.71 8.73 -6.91
N ARG A 58 -18.63 8.25 -7.75
CA ARG A 58 -20.08 8.38 -7.52
C ARG A 58 -20.60 7.30 -6.59
N PHE A 59 -20.52 7.56 -5.28
CA PHE A 59 -21.01 6.66 -4.22
C PHE A 59 -22.45 6.19 -4.43
N THR A 60 -23.33 7.08 -4.92
CA THR A 60 -24.73 6.75 -5.20
C THR A 60 -24.89 5.72 -6.32
N GLU A 61 -23.98 5.67 -7.29
CA GLU A 61 -24.02 4.61 -8.31
C GLU A 61 -23.41 3.31 -7.83
N LEU A 62 -22.33 3.38 -7.07
CA LEU A 62 -21.70 2.19 -6.47
C LEU A 62 -22.67 1.42 -5.57
N VAL A 63 -23.49 2.13 -4.78
CA VAL A 63 -24.51 1.51 -3.92
C VAL A 63 -25.72 1.02 -4.73
N LYS A 64 -26.03 1.64 -5.87
CA LYS A 64 -27.15 1.24 -6.74
C LYS A 64 -26.78 0.15 -7.76
N MET A 65 -25.49 -0.05 -8.07
CA MET A 65 -25.01 -1.14 -8.93
C MET A 65 -25.38 -2.48 -8.31
N GLU A 66 -26.19 -3.26 -9.04
CA GLU A 66 -26.67 -4.58 -8.63
C GLU A 66 -27.27 -4.63 -7.20
N GLY A 67 -27.91 -3.54 -6.76
CA GLY A 67 -28.52 -3.44 -5.44
C GLY A 67 -27.52 -3.44 -4.27
N GLY A 68 -26.27 -3.03 -4.51
CA GLY A 68 -25.24 -2.90 -3.48
C GLY A 68 -24.54 -4.21 -3.10
N ARG A 69 -24.84 -5.32 -3.78
CA ARG A 69 -24.21 -6.63 -3.55
C ARG A 69 -22.69 -6.60 -3.75
N PRO A 70 -22.12 -5.92 -4.77
CA PRO A 70 -20.67 -5.85 -4.94
C PRO A 70 -19.97 -5.09 -3.81
N ALA A 71 -20.59 -4.01 -3.31
CA ALA A 71 -20.07 -3.24 -2.18
C ALA A 71 -20.07 -4.08 -0.89
N GLY A 72 -21.15 -4.82 -0.63
CA GLY A 72 -21.23 -5.74 0.51
C GLY A 72 -20.18 -6.86 0.43
N ALA A 73 -20.02 -7.49 -0.73
CA ALA A 73 -19.00 -8.53 -0.94
C ALA A 73 -17.58 -8.00 -0.72
N PHE A 74 -17.29 -6.79 -1.22
CA PHE A 74 -15.99 -6.14 -1.01
C PHE A 74 -15.72 -5.86 0.46
N LEU A 75 -16.70 -5.30 1.20
CA LEU A 75 -16.56 -5.01 2.63
C LEU A 75 -16.35 -6.28 3.45
N ILE A 76 -17.07 -7.36 3.14
CA ILE A 76 -16.89 -8.66 3.81
C ILE A 76 -15.49 -9.21 3.52
N ALA A 77 -15.07 -9.23 2.26
CA ALA A 77 -13.74 -9.71 1.88
C ALA A 77 -12.63 -8.90 2.56
N GLN A 78 -12.77 -7.58 2.60
CA GLN A 78 -11.80 -6.70 3.26
C GLN A 78 -11.81 -6.90 4.78
N GLY A 79 -12.97 -7.08 5.40
CA GLY A 79 -13.09 -7.40 6.82
C GLY A 79 -12.40 -8.72 7.17
N VAL A 80 -12.62 -9.76 6.37
CA VAL A 80 -11.93 -11.06 6.53
C VAL A 80 -10.43 -10.90 6.35
N ASN A 81 -9.97 -10.12 5.36
CA ASN A 81 -8.54 -9.86 5.16
C ASN A 81 -7.90 -9.16 6.38
N VAL A 82 -8.55 -8.13 6.92
CA VAL A 82 -8.08 -7.43 8.12
C VAL A 82 -8.01 -8.37 9.32
N ILE A 83 -9.04 -9.17 9.56
CA ILE A 83 -9.05 -10.15 10.66
C ILE A 83 -7.91 -11.18 10.48
N TRP A 84 -7.77 -11.73 9.28
CA TRP A 84 -6.75 -12.73 8.98
C TRP A 84 -5.33 -12.17 9.15
N THR A 85 -5.08 -10.97 8.64
CA THR A 85 -3.78 -10.30 8.79
C THR A 85 -3.47 -9.95 10.24
N LEU A 86 -4.47 -9.57 11.04
CA LEU A 86 -4.31 -9.35 12.48
C LEU A 86 -3.99 -10.65 13.24
N ILE A 87 -4.68 -11.75 12.92
CA ILE A 87 -4.38 -13.06 13.52
C ILE A 87 -2.93 -13.45 13.22
N LEU A 88 -2.50 -13.32 11.96
CA LEU A 88 -1.13 -13.65 11.56
C LEU A 88 -0.11 -12.75 12.25
N ALA A 89 -0.37 -11.43 12.32
CA ALA A 89 0.49 -10.49 13.02
C ALA A 89 0.60 -10.82 14.51
N PHE A 90 -0.51 -11.19 15.16
CA PHE A 90 -0.53 -11.60 16.55
C PHE A 90 0.24 -12.91 16.78
N VAL A 91 0.08 -13.89 15.91
CA VAL A 91 0.81 -15.18 16.01
C VAL A 91 2.31 -14.99 15.83
N LEU A 92 2.73 -14.15 14.87
CA LEU A 92 4.14 -13.91 14.57
C LEU A 92 4.82 -12.96 15.57
N PHE A 93 4.16 -11.87 15.94
CA PHE A 93 4.77 -10.79 16.73
C PHE A 93 4.24 -10.69 18.18
N GLY A 94 3.24 -11.49 18.55
CA GLY A 94 2.58 -11.43 19.86
C GLY A 94 3.26 -12.23 20.98
N GLY A 95 4.44 -12.83 20.75
CA GLY A 95 5.14 -13.60 21.79
C GLY A 95 4.86 -15.10 21.79
N ILE A 96 3.99 -15.61 20.91
CA ILE A 96 3.58 -17.02 20.87
C ILE A 96 4.60 -17.88 20.10
N LEU A 97 4.87 -17.55 18.83
CA LEU A 97 5.85 -18.28 18.01
C LEU A 97 7.27 -17.73 18.14
N PHE A 98 7.39 -16.41 18.28
CA PHE A 98 8.66 -15.70 18.44
C PHE A 98 8.55 -14.78 19.65
N ALA A 99 9.67 -14.52 20.33
CA ALA A 99 9.71 -13.56 21.41
C ALA A 99 9.17 -12.20 20.93
N ALA A 100 8.29 -11.58 21.71
CA ALA A 100 7.69 -10.32 21.34
C ALA A 100 8.79 -9.27 21.08
N PRO A 101 8.70 -8.50 19.98
CA PRO A 101 9.71 -7.50 19.66
C PRO A 101 9.75 -6.44 20.75
N VAL A 102 10.95 -6.06 21.18
CA VAL A 102 11.15 -4.96 22.13
C VAL A 102 10.75 -3.67 21.41
N LEU A 103 9.59 -3.11 21.77
CA LEU A 103 9.14 -1.81 21.28
C LEU A 103 10.08 -0.73 21.86
N ARG A 104 10.83 -0.06 21.00
CA ARG A 104 11.68 1.09 21.35
C ARG A 104 10.95 2.38 21.02
#